data_AF-A0A7C5NRJ0-F1
#
_entry.id   AF-A0A7C5NRJ0-F1
#
_cell.length_a   1.000
_cell.length_b   1.000
_cell.length_c   1.000
_cell.angle_alpha   90.00
_cell.angle_beta   90.00
_cell.angle_gamma   90.00
#
_symmetry.space_group_name_H-M   'P 1'
#
loop_
_entity.id
_entity.type
_entity.pdbx_description
1 polymer ?
#
loop_
_entity_poly.entity_id
_entity_poly.type
_entity_poly.pdbx_seq_one_letter_code
_entity_poly.pdbx_strand_id
1 'polypeptide(L)'
;MMPTPTAVSPEAYWAQFDIDESDVDFILNLLLDREVPLTTVEMAVEVVAQRLRRLEQEAQATAEAEYVSYLPKESYEVGQILAFPALGGRIGRVVGVRPGENPDLGEFEVIQVEFEGDGDRREFAARLEDHALNAPPAPDLE
;
A
#
# COMPACT_ATOMS: atom_id res chain seq x y z
N MET A 1 -10.57 -20.66 10.06
CA MET A 1 -11.15 -20.29 8.76
C MET A 1 -11.23 -18.78 8.79
N MET A 2 -10.20 -18.09 8.29
CA MET A 2 -10.22 -16.63 8.19
C MET A 2 -11.22 -16.24 7.11
N PRO A 3 -12.03 -15.19 7.29
CA PRO A 3 -12.88 -14.70 6.21
C PRO A 3 -11.98 -14.19 5.10
N THR A 4 -12.02 -14.84 3.95
CA THR A 4 -11.43 -14.34 2.70
C THR A 4 -12.05 -12.98 2.40
N PRO A 5 -11.27 -11.93 2.07
CA PRO A 5 -11.85 -10.68 1.60
C PRO A 5 -12.68 -11.02 0.36
N THR A 6 -13.99 -10.76 0.45
CA THR A 6 -14.90 -10.97 -0.68
C THR A 6 -14.49 -9.96 -1.74
N ALA A 7 -13.81 -10.43 -2.79
CA ALA A 7 -13.51 -9.61 -3.95
C ALA A 7 -14.83 -9.17 -4.58
N VAL A 8 -15.29 -7.96 -4.27
CA VAL A 8 -16.45 -7.35 -4.90
C VAL A 8 -16.03 -7.00 -6.32
N SER A 9 -16.73 -7.55 -7.32
CA SER A 9 -16.44 -7.19 -8.71
C SER A 9 -16.77 -5.71 -8.95
N PRO A 10 -16.02 -5.00 -9.81
CA PRO A 10 -16.31 -3.60 -10.13
C PRO A 10 -17.77 -3.40 -10.59
N GLU A 11 -18.29 -4.35 -11.34
CA GLU A 11 -19.68 -4.36 -11.84
C GLU A 11 -20.70 -4.40 -10.70
N ALA A 12 -20.49 -5.25 -9.70
CA ALA A 12 -21.38 -5.38 -8.55
C ALA A 12 -21.34 -4.15 -7.66
N TYR A 13 -20.16 -3.52 -7.53
CA TYR A 13 -19.99 -2.27 -6.78
C TYR A 13 -20.76 -1.13 -7.45
N TRP A 14 -20.51 -0.86 -8.73
CA TRP A 14 -21.14 0.25 -9.44
C TRP A 14 -22.64 0.06 -9.67
N ALA A 15 -23.13 -1.19 -9.72
CA ALA A 15 -24.57 -1.47 -9.78
C ALA A 15 -25.32 -1.06 -8.51
N GLN A 16 -24.63 -0.98 -7.37
CA GLN A 16 -25.18 -0.57 -6.07
C GLN A 16 -24.76 0.84 -5.67
N PHE A 17 -24.11 1.58 -6.58
CA PHE A 17 -23.67 2.93 -6.31
C PHE A 17 -24.87 3.83 -6.01
N ASP A 18 -24.78 4.53 -4.89
CA ASP A 18 -25.72 5.57 -4.49
C ASP A 18 -24.94 6.76 -3.93
N ILE A 19 -25.55 7.93 -4.03
CA ILE A 19 -24.96 9.18 -3.54
C ILE A 19 -25.17 9.24 -2.03
N ASP A 20 -24.10 9.44 -1.28
CA ASP A 20 -24.17 9.66 0.16
C ASP A 20 -23.83 11.11 0.55
N GLU A 21 -23.98 11.44 1.84
CA GLU A 21 -23.71 12.79 2.36
C GLU A 21 -22.26 13.24 2.10
N SER A 22 -21.29 12.31 2.08
CA SER A 22 -19.89 12.67 1.85
C SER A 22 -19.64 13.13 0.41
N ASP A 23 -20.37 12.58 -0.56
CA ASP A 23 -20.30 13.01 -1.95
C ASP A 23 -20.92 14.41 -2.12
N VAL A 24 -22.01 14.70 -1.40
CA VAL A 24 -22.65 16.03 -1.39
C VAL A 24 -21.73 17.07 -0.77
N ASP A 25 -21.16 16.77 0.40
CA ASP A 25 -20.22 17.67 1.08
C ASP A 25 -18.98 17.94 0.24
N PHE A 26 -18.47 16.92 -0.46
CA PHE A 26 -17.35 17.08 -1.39
C PHE A 26 -17.70 18.07 -2.51
N ILE A 27 -18.85 17.91 -3.16
CA ILE A 27 -19.27 18.82 -4.25
C ILE A 27 -19.52 20.24 -3.72
N LEU A 28 -20.11 20.38 -2.53
CA LEU A 28 -20.29 21.69 -1.90
C LEU A 28 -18.95 22.41 -1.70
N ASN A 29 -17.96 21.73 -1.12
CA ASN A 29 -16.63 22.30 -0.93
C ASN A 29 -15.96 22.61 -2.27
N LEU A 30 -16.06 21.71 -3.26
CA LEU A 30 -15.49 21.91 -4.58
C LEU A 30 -16.05 23.15 -5.29
N LEU A 31 -17.37 23.38 -5.20
CA LEU A 31 -18.03 24.54 -5.79
C LEU A 31 -17.65 25.84 -5.07
N LEU A 32 -17.49 25.80 -3.74
CA LEU A 32 -17.01 26.93 -2.95
C LEU A 32 -15.56 27.28 -3.32
N ASP A 33 -14.68 26.28 -3.44
CA ASP A 33 -13.27 26.47 -3.76
C ASP A 33 -13.04 26.96 -5.20
N ARG A 34 -13.81 26.45 -6.16
CA ARG A 34 -13.72 26.89 -7.57
C ARG A 34 -14.44 28.20 -7.85
N GLU A 35 -15.36 28.63 -6.99
CA GLU A 35 -16.24 29.79 -7.19
C GLU A 35 -17.00 29.81 -8.53
N VAL A 36 -17.11 28.65 -9.20
CA VAL A 36 -17.71 28.49 -10.53
C VAL A 36 -18.73 27.34 -10.49
N PRO A 37 -19.96 27.55 -10.98
CA PRO A 37 -20.96 26.49 -11.04
C PRO A 37 -20.54 25.41 -12.04
N LEU A 38 -20.68 24.15 -11.64
CA LEU A 38 -20.49 22.98 -12.50
C LEU A 38 -21.82 22.48 -13.05
N THR A 39 -21.79 21.93 -14.26
CA THR A 39 -22.91 21.17 -14.80
C THR A 39 -23.08 19.84 -14.06
N THR A 40 -24.26 19.23 -14.18
CA THR A 40 -24.53 17.91 -13.57
C THR A 40 -23.54 16.84 -14.03
N VAL A 41 -23.09 16.89 -15.29
CA VAL A 41 -22.12 15.93 -15.84
C VAL A 41 -20.75 16.13 -15.21
N GLU A 42 -20.29 17.38 -15.08
CA GLU A 42 -19.01 17.70 -14.46
C GLU A 42 -18.99 17.32 -12.97
N MET A 43 -20.08 17.59 -12.24
CA MET A 43 -20.20 17.15 -10.85
C MET A 43 -20.17 15.62 -10.73
N ALA A 44 -20.85 14.90 -11.62
CA ALA A 44 -20.83 13.44 -11.60
C ALA A 44 -19.42 12.86 -11.82
N VAL A 45 -18.63 13.44 -12.74
CA VAL A 45 -17.24 13.04 -12.97
C VAL A 45 -16.40 13.26 -11.71
N GLU A 46 -16.55 14.40 -11.06
CA GLU A 46 -15.80 14.73 -9.84
C GLU A 46 -16.17 13.82 -8.67
N VAL A 47 -17.45 13.47 -8.50
CA VAL A 47 -17.90 12.49 -7.49
C VAL A 47 -17.26 11.12 -7.73
N VAL A 48 -17.32 10.61 -8.96
CA VAL A 48 -16.74 9.29 -9.28
C VAL A 48 -15.23 9.29 -9.05
N ALA A 49 -14.53 10.36 -9.46
CA ALA A 49 -13.09 10.50 -9.24
C ALA A 49 -12.76 10.54 -7.74
N GLN A 50 -13.56 11.26 -6.93
CA GLN A 50 -13.36 11.29 -5.48
C GLN A 50 -13.63 9.93 -4.84
N ARG A 51 -14.64 9.20 -5.30
CA ARG A 51 -14.95 7.84 -4.83
C ARG A 51 -13.79 6.90 -5.07
N LEU A 52 -13.19 6.94 -6.26
CA LEU A 52 -12.04 6.13 -6.61
C LEU A 52 -10.84 6.43 -5.72
N ARG A 53 -10.51 7.72 -5.54
CA ARG A 53 -9.41 8.13 -4.64
C ARG A 53 -9.60 7.61 -3.21
N ARG A 54 -10.83 7.65 -2.69
CA ARG A 54 -11.11 7.16 -1.35
C ARG A 54 -10.96 5.65 -1.25
N LEU A 55 -11.47 4.90 -2.23
CA LEU A 55 -11.30 3.45 -2.28
C LEU A 55 -9.83 3.04 -2.36
N GLU A 56 -9.01 3.77 -3.13
CA GLU A 56 -7.56 3.56 -3.21
C GLU A 56 -6.89 3.81 -1.86
N GLN A 57 -7.24 4.91 -1.18
CA GLN A 57 -6.73 5.22 0.15
C GLN A 57 -7.13 4.18 1.20
N GLU A 58 -8.38 3.71 1.18
CA GLU A 58 -8.88 2.67 2.06
C GLU A 58 -8.17 1.33 1.81
N ALA A 59 -7.95 0.97 0.53
CA ALA A 59 -7.21 -0.23 0.16
C ALA A 59 -5.74 -0.14 0.63
N GLN A 60 -5.10 1.00 0.45
CA GLN A 60 -3.73 1.25 0.91
C GLN A 60 -3.62 1.18 2.44
N ALA A 61 -4.54 1.84 3.15
CA ALA A 61 -4.56 1.82 4.62
C ALA A 61 -4.82 0.42 5.17
N THR A 62 -5.66 -0.38 4.50
CA THR A 62 -5.91 -1.77 4.88
C THR A 62 -4.66 -2.62 4.65
N ALA A 63 -3.96 -2.44 3.53
CA ALA A 63 -2.72 -3.14 3.25
C ALA A 63 -1.61 -2.79 4.25
N GLU A 64 -1.48 -1.53 4.64
CA GLU A 64 -0.54 -1.06 5.68
C GLU A 64 -0.90 -1.59 7.08
N ALA A 65 -2.18 -1.76 7.38
CA ALA A 65 -2.63 -2.34 8.64
C ALA A 65 -2.36 -3.86 8.75
N GLU A 66 -2.29 -4.56 7.61
CA GLU A 66 -2.08 -6.00 7.56
C GLU A 66 -0.60 -6.40 7.39
N TYR A 67 0.20 -5.55 6.73
CA TYR A 67 1.60 -5.83 6.41
C TYR A 67 2.48 -4.58 6.57
N VAL A 68 3.69 -4.75 7.11
CA VAL A 68 4.68 -3.66 7.17
C VAL A 68 5.47 -3.62 5.87
N SER A 69 5.60 -2.44 5.25
CA SER A 69 6.42 -2.29 4.05
C SER A 69 7.90 -2.49 4.37
N TYR A 70 8.59 -3.33 3.60
CA TYR A 70 10.00 -3.63 3.80
C TYR A 70 10.89 -2.45 3.38
N LEU A 71 11.72 -2.00 4.32
CA LEU A 71 12.75 -0.99 4.16
C LEU A 71 14.07 -1.51 4.77
N PRO A 72 15.17 -1.56 4.01
CA PRO A 72 16.45 -2.07 4.51
C PRO A 72 16.99 -1.41 5.78
N LYS A 73 16.64 -0.14 6.05
CA LYS A 73 17.05 0.57 7.28
C LYS A 73 16.37 0.05 8.54
N GLU A 74 15.23 -0.62 8.42
CA GLU A 74 14.46 -1.06 9.58
C GLU A 74 14.95 -2.41 10.10
N SER A 75 14.55 -2.74 11.33
CA SER A 75 14.75 -4.04 11.96
C SER A 75 13.44 -4.83 11.97
N TYR A 76 13.54 -6.14 11.82
CA TYR A 76 12.37 -7.02 11.72
C TYR A 76 12.52 -8.25 12.61
N GLU A 77 11.40 -8.81 13.06
CA GLU A 77 11.38 -10.00 13.92
C GLU A 77 10.83 -11.23 13.19
N VAL A 78 11.26 -12.42 13.63
CA VAL A 78 10.74 -13.69 13.10
C VAL A 78 9.23 -13.79 13.35
N GLY A 79 8.47 -14.08 12.30
CA GLY A 79 7.01 -14.17 12.32
C GLY A 79 6.31 -12.92 11.75
N GLN A 80 7.03 -11.80 11.57
CA GLN A 80 6.47 -10.59 10.97
C GLN A 80 6.17 -10.80 9.48
N ILE A 81 5.08 -10.21 9.00
CA ILE A 81 4.68 -10.25 7.58
C ILE A 81 5.02 -8.90 6.96
N LEU A 82 5.76 -8.95 5.86
CA LEU A 82 6.30 -7.79 5.17
C LEU A 82 5.84 -7.77 3.72
N ALA A 83 5.52 -6.57 3.23
CA ALA A 83 5.30 -6.30 1.82
C ALA A 83 6.60 -5.81 1.18
N PHE A 84 6.95 -6.29 -0.02
CA PHE A 84 8.18 -5.92 -0.72
C PHE A 84 7.88 -5.07 -1.96
N PRO A 85 7.88 -3.73 -1.88
CA PRO A 85 7.55 -2.85 -3.00
C PRO A 85 8.44 -3.07 -4.23
N ALA A 86 9.75 -3.23 -4.00
CA ALA A 86 10.74 -3.48 -5.06
C ALA A 86 10.54 -4.81 -5.80
N LEU A 87 9.73 -5.72 -5.25
CA LEU A 87 9.37 -6.99 -5.88
C LEU A 87 7.91 -6.98 -6.38
N GLY A 88 7.33 -5.80 -6.65
CA GLY A 88 5.96 -5.66 -7.11
C GLY A 88 4.92 -5.87 -6.01
N GLY A 89 5.28 -5.59 -4.75
CA GLY A 89 4.36 -5.72 -3.61
C GLY A 89 4.17 -7.14 -3.11
N ARG A 90 5.08 -8.07 -3.41
CA ARG A 90 5.02 -9.45 -2.91
C ARG A 90 5.00 -9.48 -1.37
N ILE A 91 4.14 -10.32 -0.82
CA ILE A 91 4.00 -10.53 0.63
C ILE A 91 4.84 -11.73 1.07
N GLY A 92 5.63 -11.55 2.12
CA GLY A 92 6.45 -12.62 2.69
C GLY A 92 6.56 -12.55 4.21
N ARG A 93 6.78 -13.69 4.84
CA ARG A 93 6.94 -13.81 6.29
C ARG A 93 8.42 -13.98 6.65
N VAL A 94 8.88 -13.25 7.66
CA VAL A 94 10.22 -13.43 8.21
C VAL A 94 10.28 -14.77 8.94
N VAL A 95 11.16 -15.67 8.48
CA VAL A 95 11.38 -17.00 9.06
C VAL A 95 12.72 -17.11 9.79
N GLY A 96 13.61 -16.12 9.66
CA GLY A 96 14.88 -16.06 10.36
C GLY A 96 15.49 -14.67 10.33
N VAL A 97 16.32 -14.37 11.33
CA VAL A 97 17.10 -13.13 11.41
C VAL A 97 18.50 -13.52 11.88
N ARG A 98 19.54 -13.04 11.20
CA ARG A 98 20.94 -13.27 11.56
C ARG A 98 21.75 -11.98 11.44
N PRO A 99 22.80 -11.77 12.25
CA PRO A 99 23.71 -10.65 12.06
C PRO A 99 24.43 -10.81 10.70
N GLY A 100 24.51 -9.70 9.97
CA GLY A 100 25.33 -9.56 8.77
C GLY A 100 26.75 -9.19 9.15
N GLU A 101 27.72 -9.92 8.62
CA GLU A 101 29.13 -9.60 8.78
C GLU A 101 29.68 -9.14 7.44
N ASN A 102 29.86 -7.84 7.27
CA ASN A 102 30.58 -7.27 6.13
C ASN A 102 31.58 -6.22 6.62
N PRO A 103 32.90 -6.44 6.42
CA PRO A 103 33.95 -5.49 6.80
C PRO A 103 33.77 -4.08 6.21
N ASP A 104 33.10 -3.97 5.06
CA ASP A 104 32.93 -2.72 4.34
C ASP A 104 31.63 -1.96 4.71
N LEU A 105 30.64 -2.62 5.33
CA LEU A 105 29.30 -2.05 5.56
C LEU A 105 28.86 -1.93 7.03
N GLY A 106 29.77 -2.16 8.00
CA GLY A 106 29.43 -2.03 9.43
C GLY A 106 28.44 -3.09 9.91
N GLU A 107 27.77 -2.81 11.04
CA GLU A 107 26.78 -3.74 11.62
C GLU A 107 25.43 -3.62 10.90
N PHE A 108 24.98 -4.70 10.27
CA PHE A 108 23.65 -4.82 9.68
C PHE A 108 23.08 -6.21 9.97
N GLU A 109 21.80 -6.43 9.70
CA GLU A 109 21.12 -7.71 9.89
C GLU A 109 20.71 -8.31 8.53
N VAL A 110 20.53 -9.62 8.48
CA VAL A 110 20.00 -10.33 7.32
C VAL A 110 18.77 -11.08 7.77
N ILE A 111 17.62 -10.72 7.19
CA ILE A 111 16.36 -11.44 7.39
C ILE A 111 16.18 -12.48 6.29
N GLN A 112 15.68 -13.66 6.67
CA GLN A 112 15.22 -14.67 5.74
C GLN A 112 13.70 -14.60 5.66
N VAL A 113 13.17 -14.49 4.45
CA VAL A 113 11.75 -14.27 4.18
C VAL A 113 11.24 -15.37 3.28
N GLU A 114 10.14 -16.00 3.69
CA GLU A 114 9.40 -17.00 2.92
C GLU A 114 8.19 -16.33 2.27
N PHE A 115 8.12 -16.34 0.94
CA PHE A 115 7.02 -15.71 0.19
C PHE A 115 5.81 -16.63 0.09
N GLU A 116 4.62 -16.04 0.22
CA GLU A 116 3.36 -16.77 0.00
C GLU A 116 3.20 -17.14 -1.49
N GLY A 117 2.65 -18.33 -1.77
CA GLY A 117 2.42 -18.85 -3.12
C GLY A 117 3.44 -19.91 -3.57
N ASP A 118 4.72 -19.56 -3.61
CA ASP A 118 5.77 -20.45 -4.15
C ASP A 118 6.61 -21.15 -3.07
N GLY A 119 6.53 -20.69 -1.80
CA GLY A 119 7.39 -21.20 -0.72
C GLY A 119 8.87 -20.83 -0.88
N ASP A 120 9.18 -19.96 -1.84
CA ASP A 120 10.52 -19.43 -2.09
C ASP A 120 11.04 -18.67 -0.88
N ARG A 121 12.24 -19.03 -0.44
CA ARG A 121 12.96 -18.31 0.62
C ARG A 121 14.03 -17.42 0.02
N ARG A 122 14.04 -16.15 0.40
CA ARG A 122 15.08 -15.20 0.03
C ARG A 122 15.61 -14.46 1.25
N GLU A 123 16.85 -14.00 1.14
CA GLU A 123 17.49 -13.21 2.18
C GLU A 123 17.50 -11.73 1.79
N PHE A 124 17.26 -10.85 2.77
CA PHE A 124 17.21 -9.41 2.61
C PHE A 124 17.98 -8.72 3.74
N ALA A 125 18.61 -7.58 3.47
CA ALA A 125 19.43 -6.85 4.44
C ALA A 125 18.60 -5.85 5.27
N ALA A 126 18.55 -6.02 6.58
CA ALA A 126 17.93 -5.15 7.56
C ALA A 126 18.99 -4.29 8.30
N ARG A 127 18.55 -3.22 8.97
CA ARG A 127 19.41 -2.24 9.67
C ARG A 127 20.52 -1.62 8.82
N LEU A 128 20.30 -1.50 7.51
CA LEU A 128 21.22 -0.86 6.59
C LEU A 128 20.72 0.56 6.27
N GLU A 129 21.24 1.56 6.97
CA GLU A 129 20.77 2.97 6.83
C GLU A 129 21.04 3.54 5.43
N ASP A 130 22.22 3.27 4.87
CA ASP A 130 22.63 3.76 3.56
C ASP A 130 22.31 2.73 2.45
N HIS A 131 21.05 2.69 2.02
CA HIS A 131 20.63 1.80 0.93
C HIS A 131 19.64 2.49 -0.04
N ALA A 132 19.78 2.24 -1.34
CA ALA A 132 18.96 2.86 -2.40
C ALA A 132 17.45 2.58 -2.23
N LEU A 133 17.09 1.45 -1.63
CA LEU A 133 15.69 1.08 -1.36
C LEU A 133 15.09 1.75 -0.10
N ASN A 134 15.86 2.52 0.66
CA ASN A 134 15.33 3.29 1.81
C ASN A 134 14.59 4.57 1.38
N ALA A 135 14.72 4.96 0.11
CA ALA A 135 14.00 6.05 -0.52
C ALA A 135 13.29 5.49 -1.77
N PRO A 136 12.13 4.83 -1.62
CA PRO A 136 11.34 4.44 -2.79
C PRO A 136 11.08 5.70 -3.62
N PRO A 137 11.34 5.68 -4.95
CA PRO A 137 11.03 6.82 -5.80
C PRO A 137 9.55 7.14 -5.63
N ALA A 138 9.20 8.43 -5.58
CA ALA A 138 7.81 8.85 -5.59
C ALA A 138 7.09 8.15 -6.76
N PRO A 139 5.87 7.65 -6.57
CA PRO A 139 5.14 7.04 -7.68
C PRO A 139 5.05 8.06 -8.82
N ASP A 140 5.52 7.65 -10.01
CA ASP A 140 5.39 8.46 -11.21
C ASP A 140 3.90 8.62 -11.50
N LEU A 141 3.38 9.82 -11.26
CA LEU A 141 2.05 10.23 -11.71
C LEU A 141 2.18 10.67 -13.17
N GLU A 142 2.02 9.73 -14.11
CA GLU A 142 1.73 10.04 -15.52
C GLU A 142 0.23 9.96 -15.82
#